data_AF-A0A7Y4RDG7-F1
#
_entry.id   AF-A0A7Y4RDG7-F1
#
_cell.length_a   1.000
_cell.length_b   1.000
_cell.length_c   1.000
_cell.angle_alpha   90.00
_cell.angle_beta   90.00
_cell.angle_gamma   90.00
#
_symmetry.space_group_name_H-M   'P 1'
#
loop_
_entity.id
_entity.type
_entity.pdbx_description
1 polymer ?
#
loop_
_entity_poly.entity_id
_entity_poly.type
_entity_poly.pdbx_seq_one_letter_code
_entity_poly.pdbx_strand_id
1 'polypeptide(L)' 'MAYTVILHISGETSVAGEVEELPKPTDNIIMVFNPRQRDGKDLHYLDQNVTKVIWPLAKVSFIEILESAEEEKIIGFVRE' A
#
# COMPACT_ATOMS: atom_id res chain seq x y z
N MET A 1 -11.14 7.78 1.84
CA MET A 1 -9.87 8.01 2.55
C MET A 1 -8.87 7.06 1.93
N ALA A 2 -7.68 7.51 1.55
CA ALA A 2 -6.71 6.62 0.92
C ALA A 2 -6.05 5.73 1.99
N TYR A 3 -5.98 4.43 1.75
CA TYR A 3 -5.26 3.50 2.61
C TYR A 3 -3.80 3.51 2.23
N THR A 4 -2.91 3.58 3.22
CA THR A 4 -1.49 3.28 2.97
C THR A 4 -1.33 1.76 2.97
N VAL A 5 -0.71 1.21 1.94
CA VAL A 5 -0.48 -0.22 1.81
C VAL A 5 1.00 -0.54 1.60
N ILE A 6 1.40 -1.73 2.02
CA ILE A 6 2.70 -2.32 1.68
C ILE A 6 2.45 -3.65 0.98
N LEU A 7 2.86 -3.74 -0.29
CA LEU A 7 2.83 -4.97 -1.08
C LEU A 7 4.14 -5.75 -0.89
N HIS A 8 4.01 -7.05 -0.61
CA HIS A 8 5.14 -7.97 -0.56
C HIS A 8 5.13 -8.86 -1.80
N ILE A 9 6.15 -8.70 -2.65
CA ILE A 9 6.33 -9.47 -3.88
C ILE A 9 7.56 -10.38 -3.69
N SER A 10 7.44 -11.65 -4.08
CA SER A 10 8.54 -12.60 -3.90
C SER A 10 9.78 -12.18 -4.72
N GLY A 11 10.93 -12.13 -4.06
CA GLY A 11 12.21 -11.77 -4.68
C GLY A 11 12.47 -10.26 -4.80
N GLU A 12 11.55 -9.41 -4.34
CA GLU A 12 11.65 -7.96 -4.46
C GLU A 12 11.61 -7.26 -3.09
N THR A 13 12.10 -6.02 -3.04
CA THR A 13 11.86 -5.17 -1.88
C THR A 13 10.39 -4.77 -1.78
N SER A 14 9.86 -4.66 -0.57
CA SER A 14 8.46 -4.33 -0.36
C SER A 14 8.11 -2.95 -0.93
N VAL A 15 6.95 -2.87 -1.58
CA VAL A 15 6.45 -1.66 -2.23
C VAL A 15 5.43 -0.98 -1.32
N ALA A 16 5.70 0.25 -0.91
CA ALA A 16 4.74 1.10 -0.22
C ALA A 16 4.03 2.04 -1.19
N GLY A 17 2.77 2.35 -0.91
CA GLY A 17 1.98 3.32 -1.67
C GLY A 17 0.59 3.51 -1.11
N GLU A 18 -0.28 4.12 -1.88
CA GLU A 18 -1.64 4.46 -1.48
C GLU A 18 -2.67 3.77 -2.37
N VAL A 19 -3.82 3.37 -1.82
CA VAL A 19 -4.97 2.89 -2.58
C VAL A 19 -6.23 3.61 -2.16
N GLU A 20 -7.10 3.91 -3.12
CA GLU A 20 -8.39 4.57 -2.84
C GLU A 20 -9.41 3.59 -2.24
N GLU A 21 -9.37 2.33 -2.68
CA GLU A 21 -10.22 1.24 -2.21
C GLU A 21 -9.37 -0.03 -2.03
N LEU A 22 -9.67 -0.81 -0.98
CA LEU A 22 -9.04 -2.11 -0.77
C LEU A 22 -9.58 -3.15 -1.77
N PRO A 23 -8.75 -4.08 -2.25
CA PRO A 23 -9.19 -5.09 -3.20
C PRO A 23 -10.28 -5.98 -2.60
N LYS A 24 -11.33 -6.23 -3.37
CA LYS A 24 -12.38 -7.20 -3.06
C LYS A 24 -11.91 -8.62 -3.39
N PRO A 25 -12.53 -9.66 -2.82
CA PRO A 25 -12.17 -11.05 -3.13
C PRO A 25 -12.28 -11.45 -4.62
N THR A 26 -13.06 -10.69 -5.42
CA THR A 26 -13.23 -10.90 -6.86
C THR A 26 -12.25 -10.13 -7.73
N ASP A 27 -11.50 -9.20 -7.15
CA ASP A 27 -10.55 -8.40 -7.89
C ASP A 27 -9.30 -9.23 -8.20
N ASN A 28 -8.71 -8.99 -9.37
CA ASN A 28 -7.50 -9.69 -9.81
C ASN A 28 -6.26 -8.79 -9.81
N ILE A 29 -6.47 -7.50 -9.52
CA ILE A 29 -5.45 -6.46 -9.56
C ILE A 29 -5.60 -5.52 -8.38
N ILE A 30 -4.53 -4.83 -8.05
CA ILE A 30 -4.52 -3.69 -7.14
C ILE A 30 -3.85 -2.50 -7.82
N MET A 31 -4.50 -1.34 -7.80
CA MET A 31 -3.94 -0.10 -8.30
C MET A 31 -3.36 0.70 -7.15
N VAL A 32 -2.05 0.91 -7.17
CA VAL A 32 -1.32 1.62 -6.11
C VAL A 32 -0.76 2.93 -6.67
N PHE A 33 -0.94 3.99 -5.90
CA PHE A 33 -0.52 5.35 -6.17
C PHE A 33 0.79 5.64 -5.45
N ASN A 34 1.64 6.46 -6.06
CA ASN A 34 2.94 6.88 -5.53
C ASN A 34 3.79 5.69 -5.03
N PRO A 35 3.96 4.64 -5.87
CA PRO A 35 4.67 3.44 -5.45
C PRO A 35 6.15 3.74 -5.24
N ARG A 36 6.66 3.29 -4.10
CA ARG A 36 8.05 3.46 -3.69
C ARG A 36 8.47 2.25 -2.88
N GLN A 37 9.77 2.06 -2.69
CA GLN A 37 10.25 1.11 -1.69
C GLN A 37 9.77 1.54 -0.30
N ARG A 38 9.62 0.60 0.63
CA ARG A 38 9.24 0.88 2.01
C ARG A 38 10.13 1.94 2.69
N ASP A 39 11.41 2.03 2.31
CA ASP A 39 12.36 3.02 2.83
C ASP A 39 12.24 4.41 2.17
N GLY A 40 11.31 4.58 1.23
CA GLY A 40 11.02 5.83 0.53
C GLY A 40 11.76 6.02 -0.80
N LYS A 41 12.64 5.10 -1.20
CA LYS A 41 13.36 5.19 -2.49
C LYS A 41 12.49 4.79 -3.67
N ASP A 42 12.89 5.20 -4.86
CA ASP A 42 12.27 4.77 -6.10
C ASP A 42 12.44 3.26 -6.33
N LEU A 43 11.48 2.65 -7.02
CA LEU A 43 11.57 1.28 -7.48
C LEU A 43 12.42 1.24 -8.75
N HIS A 44 13.53 0.48 -8.72
CA HIS A 44 14.53 0.48 -9.79
C HIS A 44 14.02 0.00 -11.15
N TYR A 45 12.86 -0.67 -11.18
CA TYR A 45 12.24 -1.25 -12.36
C TYR A 45 11.06 -0.42 -12.88
N LEU A 46 10.77 0.73 -12.27
CA LEU A 46 9.73 1.65 -12.72
C LEU A 46 10.33 2.87 -13.42
N ASP A 47 9.54 3.48 -14.31
CA ASP A 47 9.88 4.78 -14.91
C ASP A 47 9.84 5.89 -13.85
N GLN A 48 10.72 6.89 -14.00
CA GLN A 48 10.83 8.02 -13.06
C GLN A 48 9.54 8.86 -12.97
N ASN A 49 8.69 8.84 -13.99
CA ASN A 49 7.45 9.63 -14.03
C ASN A 49 6.20 8.82 -13.68
N VAL A 50 6.36 7.59 -13.18
CA VAL A 50 5.21 6.76 -12.83
C VAL A 50 4.51 7.33 -11.60
N THR A 51 3.20 7.51 -11.68
CA THR A 51 2.37 7.99 -10.55
C THR A 51 1.45 6.90 -10.02
N LYS A 52 1.16 5.89 -10.82
CA LYS A 52 0.31 4.75 -10.46
C LYS A 52 0.81 3.48 -11.13
N VAL A 53 0.70 2.36 -10.45
CA VAL A 53 1.01 1.04 -10.99
C VAL A 53 -0.11 0.07 -10.65
N ILE A 54 -0.40 -0.82 -11.60
CA ILE A 54 -1.37 -1.89 -11.43
C ILE A 54 -0.57 -3.19 -11.26
N TRP A 55 -0.72 -3.85 -10.11
CA TRP A 55 -0.12 -5.16 -9.85
C TRP A 55 -1.16 -6.27 -9.93
N PRO A 56 -0.85 -7.41 -10.57
CA PRO A 56 -1.66 -8.61 -10.45
C PRO A 56 -1.61 -9.14 -9.02
N LEU A 57 -2.77 -9.36 -8.38
CA LEU A 57 -2.84 -9.89 -7.02
C LEU A 57 -2.22 -11.29 -6.93
N ALA A 58 -2.26 -12.07 -8.00
CA ALA A 58 -1.62 -13.39 -8.08
C ALA A 58 -0.07 -13.35 -7.93
N LYS A 59 0.56 -12.18 -8.01
CA LYS A 59 2.02 -11.99 -7.80
C LYS A 59 2.36 -11.38 -6.44
N VAL A 60 1.36 -10.92 -5.70
CA VAL A 60 1.52 -10.32 -4.38
C VAL A 60 1.34 -11.43 -3.33
N SER A 61 2.35 -11.64 -2.50
CA SER A 61 2.33 -12.65 -1.44
C SER A 61 1.32 -12.29 -0.34
N PHE A 62 1.33 -11.04 0.10
CA PHE A 62 0.36 -10.45 1.03
C PHE A 62 0.45 -8.92 1.00
N ILE A 63 -0.54 -8.26 1.60
CA ILE A 63 -0.68 -6.80 1.66
C ILE A 63 -0.81 -6.39 3.13
N GLU A 64 0.05 -5.48 3.60
CA GLU A 64 -0.18 -4.76 4.85
C GLU A 64 -1.08 -3.55 4.58
N ILE A 65 -2.07 -3.31 5.45
CA ILE A 65 -2.91 -2.12 5.44
C ILE A 65 -2.53 -1.34 6.68
N LEU A 66 -2.01 -0.12 6.50
CA LEU A 66 -1.64 0.76 7.59
C LEU A 66 -2.79 1.72 7.87
N GLU A 67 -3.09 1.90 9.16
CA GLU A 67 -4.08 2.87 9.60
C GLU A 67 -3.66 4.28 9.16
N SER A 68 -4.64 5.08 8.72
CA SER A 68 -4.35 6.49 8.46
C SER A 68 -4.07 7.17 9.81
N ALA A 69 -3.08 8.06 9.88
CA ALA A 69 -2.71 8.76 11.11
C ALA A 69 -3.86 9.58 11.77
N GLU A 70 -5.03 9.68 11.12
CA GLU A 70 -6.23 10.28 11.69
C GLU A 70 -7.01 9.31 12.61
N GLU A 71 -6.92 8.00 12.43
CA GLU A 71 -7.66 7.01 13.23
C GLU A 71 -7.03 6.76 14.61
N GLU A 72 -5.70 6.90 14.76
CA GLU A 72 -5.00 6.73 16.06
C GLU A 72 -5.43 7.73 17.15
N LYS A 73 -6.08 8.85 16.79
CA LYS A 73 -6.49 9.89 17.76
C LYS A 73 -7.69 9.52 18.64
N ILE A 74 -8.36 8.39 18.39
CA ILE A 74 -9.62 8.02 19.08
C ILE A 74 -9.40 7.05 20.25
N ILE A 75 -8.16 6.69 20.60
CA ILE A 75 -7.92 5.87 21.80
C ILE A 75 -8.06 6.76 23.06
N GLY A 76 -9.26 6.72 23.63
CA GLY A 76 -9.74 7.54 24.73
C GLY A 76 -9.03 7.28 26.06
N PHE A 77 -8.56 8.36 26.67
CA PHE A 77 -8.33 8.38 28.10
C PHE A 77 -9.64 8.77 28.80
N VAL A 78 -10.46 7.77 29.14
CA VAL A 78 -11.45 7.91 30.22
C VAL A 78 -10.84 7.27 31.45
N ARG A 79 -10.46 8.09 32.43
CA ARG A 79 -10.18 7.64 33.80
C ARG A 79 -11.36 8.08 34.66
N GLU A 80 -12.03 7.12 35.30
CA GLU A 80 -12.81 7.35 36.53
C GLU A 80 -11.88 7.71 37.70
#